data_AF-A0A0R2KFI3-F1
#
_entry.id   AF-A0A0R2KFI3-F1
#
_cell.length_a   1.000
_cell.length_b   1.000
_cell.length_c   1.000
_cell.angle_alpha   90.00
_cell.angle_beta   90.00
_cell.angle_gamma   90.00
#
_symmetry.space_group_name_H-M   'P 1'
#
loop_
_entity.id
_entity.type
_entity.pdbx_description
1 polymer ?
#
loop_
_entity_poly.entity_id
_entity_poly.type
_entity_poly.pdbx_seq_one_letter_code
_entity_poly.pdbx_strand_id
1 'polypeptide(L)'
;MKKVNVLEKAITVTPDSLIKIFLVTSTEDFDPLDQRQRKQTHYFPVCVPYSKSFSLYDIFNEYRDIDYLKEIFVIDDLPLEGKIYRITGTGGAIEYATTRGYA
;
A
#
# COMPACT_ATOMS: atom_id res chain seq x y z
N MET A 1 -23.11 4.48 -6.01
CA MET A 1 -21.63 4.63 -5.96
C MET A 1 -21.23 4.89 -4.52
N LYS A 2 -20.41 4.01 -3.90
CA LYS A 2 -19.93 4.23 -2.53
C LYS A 2 -18.90 5.38 -2.54
N LYS A 3 -19.11 6.39 -1.70
CA LYS A 3 -18.12 7.47 -1.48
C LYS A 3 -16.86 6.85 -0.90
N VAL A 4 -15.76 6.94 -1.64
CA VAL A 4 -14.43 6.61 -1.14
C VAL A 4 -13.98 7.83 -0.33
N ASN A 5 -13.98 7.72 1.00
CA ASN A 5 -13.40 8.76 1.86
C ASN A 5 -11.89 8.73 1.64
N VAL A 6 -11.36 9.74 0.96
CA VAL A 6 -9.92 9.99 0.88
C VAL A 6 -9.51 10.39 2.29
N LEU A 7 -8.76 9.53 2.96
CA LEU A 7 -8.25 9.83 4.29
C LEU A 7 -7.02 10.71 4.06
N GLU A 8 -7.20 12.00 4.30
CA GLU A 8 -6.12 12.99 4.27
C GLU A 8 -4.96 12.52 5.16
N LYS A 9 -3.73 12.85 4.73
CA LYS A 9 -2.36 12.61 5.22
C LYS A 9 -2.07 12.20 6.68
N ALA A 10 -3.03 12.20 7.60
CA ALA A 10 -2.86 12.14 9.05
C ALA A 10 -2.97 10.73 9.69
N ILE A 11 -3.19 9.65 8.93
CA ILE A 11 -3.24 8.31 9.54
C ILE A 11 -1.86 7.94 10.07
N THR A 12 -1.75 7.88 11.40
CA THR A 12 -0.54 7.49 12.12
C THR A 12 -0.66 6.02 12.54
N VAL A 13 0.38 5.24 12.25
CA VAL A 13 0.49 3.82 12.59
C VAL A 13 1.59 3.66 13.65
N THR A 14 1.26 2.95 14.74
CA THR A 14 2.18 2.70 15.86
C THR A 14 2.88 1.34 15.70
N PRO A 15 4.20 1.22 15.98
CA PRO A 15 4.97 -0.01 15.75
C PRO A 15 4.66 -1.17 16.69
N ASP A 16 3.84 -0.97 17.72
CA ASP A 16 3.39 -2.05 18.62
C ASP A 16 2.53 -3.09 17.86
N SER A 17 2.10 -2.74 16.65
CA SER A 17 1.46 -3.62 15.67
C SER A 17 2.49 -4.30 14.75
N LEU A 18 2.20 -5.51 14.29
CA LEU A 18 3.00 -6.18 13.25
C LEU A 18 2.72 -5.55 11.88
N ILE A 19 3.43 -4.48 11.54
CA ILE A 19 3.26 -3.79 10.26
C ILE A 19 3.95 -4.52 9.11
N LYS A 20 3.24 -4.73 8.01
CA LYS A 20 3.79 -5.22 6.73
C LYS A 20 3.49 -4.21 5.62
N ILE A 21 4.48 -3.90 4.79
CA ILE A 21 4.31 -3.00 3.64
C ILE A 21 4.57 -3.77 2.36
N PHE A 22 3.68 -3.63 1.38
CA PHE A 22 3.83 -4.19 0.04
C PHE A 22 3.79 -3.07 -1.00
N LEU A 23 4.82 -3.02 -1.83
CA LEU A 23 4.89 -2.13 -2.98
C LEU A 23 4.35 -2.85 -4.21
N VAL A 24 3.46 -2.21 -4.95
CA VAL A 24 2.87 -2.76 -6.17
C VAL A 24 3.39 -1.98 -7.36
N THR A 25 4.22 -2.62 -8.18
CA THR A 25 4.66 -2.06 -9.46
C THR A 25 3.96 -2.76 -10.61
N SER A 26 3.79 -2.05 -11.73
CA SER A 26 3.23 -2.66 -12.92
C SER A 26 3.87 -2.10 -14.18
N THR A 27 4.44 -3.01 -14.97
CA THR A 27 4.90 -2.74 -16.33
C THR A 27 3.81 -3.12 -17.32
N GLU A 28 3.72 -2.33 -18.38
CA GLU A 28 2.87 -2.63 -19.53
C GLU A 28 3.81 -2.96 -20.68
N ASP A 29 4.03 -4.25 -20.90
CA ASP A 29 4.87 -4.70 -22.01
C ASP A 29 3.97 -4.97 -23.21
N PHE A 30 4.31 -4.30 -24.31
CA PHE A 30 3.71 -4.60 -25.61
C PHE A 30 4.45 -5.79 -26.22
N ASP A 31 3.75 -6.90 -26.38
CA ASP A 31 4.24 -8.04 -27.14
C ASP A 31 3.92 -7.82 -28.63
N PRO A 32 4.91 -7.58 -29.50
CA PRO A 32 4.64 -7.36 -30.92
C PRO A 32 4.15 -8.61 -31.64
N LEU A 33 4.33 -9.81 -31.07
CA LEU A 33 3.89 -11.08 -31.64
C LEU A 33 2.46 -11.45 -31.19
N ASP A 34 2.08 -11.03 -29.99
CA ASP A 34 0.75 -11.20 -29.41
C ASP A 34 0.22 -9.79 -29.13
N GLN A 35 -0.57 -9.20 -30.06
CA GLN A 35 -1.06 -7.79 -30.04
C GLN A 35 -1.87 -7.36 -28.79
N ARG A 36 -1.81 -8.16 -27.72
CA ARG A 36 -2.35 -7.92 -26.39
C ARG A 36 -1.29 -7.22 -25.54
N GLN A 37 -1.67 -6.12 -24.90
CA GLN A 37 -0.88 -5.57 -23.81
C GLN A 37 -0.88 -6.55 -22.64
N ARG A 38 0.30 -7.05 -22.27
CA ARG A 38 0.46 -7.90 -21.09
C ARG A 38 0.83 -7.00 -19.92
N LYS A 39 -0.14 -6.78 -19.03
CA LYS A 39 0.10 -6.08 -17.77
C LYS A 39 0.72 -7.07 -16.78
N GLN A 40 1.99 -6.88 -16.46
CA GLN A 40 2.63 -7.60 -15.35
C GLN A 40 2.50 -6.75 -14.09
N THR A 41 2.15 -7.38 -12.96
CA THR A 41 2.03 -6.72 -11.66
C THR A 41 2.89 -7.48 -10.66
N HIS A 42 3.77 -6.75 -9.98
CA HIS A 42 4.72 -7.32 -9.03
C HIS A 42 4.46 -6.74 -7.63
N TYR A 43 4.61 -7.60 -6.63
CA TYR A 43 4.44 -7.25 -5.22
C TYR A 43 5.78 -7.43 -4.50
N PHE A 44 6.31 -6.36 -3.91
CA PHE A 44 7.57 -6.39 -3.18
C PHE A 44 7.32 -6.11 -1.70
N PRO A 45 7.57 -7.08 -0.80
CA PRO A 45 7.53 -6.79 0.63
C PRO A 45 8.71 -5.89 0.99
N VAL A 46 8.47 -4.88 1.82
CA VAL A 46 9.52 -4.00 2.35
C VAL A 46 9.44 -3.90 3.86
N CYS A 47 10.61 -3.77 4.49
CA CYS A 47 10.70 -3.59 5.93
C CYS A 47 10.25 -2.18 6.31
N VAL A 48 9.58 -2.06 7.45
CA VAL A 48 9.30 -0.75 8.05
C VAL A 48 10.60 -0.28 8.72
N PRO A 49 11.18 0.88 8.34
CA PRO A 49 12.52 1.24 8.81
C PRO A 49 12.61 1.68 10.28
N TYR A 50 11.50 1.74 11.04
CA TYR A 50 11.45 2.57 12.25
C TYR A 50 10.90 1.88 13.50
N SER A 51 11.56 2.17 14.63
CA SER A 51 11.12 1.89 15.99
C SER A 51 10.21 3.00 16.57
N LYS A 52 9.62 3.86 15.71
CA LYS A 52 8.80 5.02 16.09
C LYS A 52 7.56 5.09 15.19
N SER A 53 6.49 5.70 15.70
CA SER A 53 5.26 5.95 14.95
C SER A 53 5.53 6.72 13.66
N PHE A 54 4.81 6.39 12.59
CA PHE A 54 4.93 7.01 11.27
C PHE A 54 3.54 7.23 10.67
N SER A 55 3.44 8.14 9.71
CA SER A 55 2.21 8.34 8.93
C SER A 55 2.24 7.59 7.61
N LEU A 56 1.08 7.31 7.03
CA LEU A 56 1.00 6.76 5.66
C LEU A 56 1.63 7.69 4.62
N TYR A 57 1.66 9.01 4.90
CA TYR A 57 2.32 9.97 4.02
C TYR A 57 3.86 9.84 4.06
N ASP A 58 4.43 9.49 5.21
CA ASP A 58 5.86 9.21 5.33
C ASP A 58 6.25 7.99 4.51
N ILE A 59 5.43 6.93 4.57
CA ILE A 59 5.60 5.73 3.74
C ILE A 59 5.50 6.07 2.24
N PHE A 60 4.54 6.90 1.85
CA PHE A 60 4.44 7.36 0.47
C PHE A 60 5.71 8.09 0.01
N ASN A 61 6.19 9.06 0.81
CA ASN A 61 7.37 9.84 0.44
C ASN A 61 8.64 9.01 0.35
N GLU A 62 8.79 7.97 1.17
CA GLU A 62 9.94 7.07 1.12
C GLU A 62 10.01 6.29 -0.19
N TYR A 63 8.85 5.87 -0.73
CA TYR A 63 8.78 4.92 -1.85
C TYR A 63 8.32 5.54 -3.18
N ARG A 64 7.85 6.79 -3.20
CA ARG A 64 7.22 7.42 -4.39
C ARG A 64 8.10 7.44 -5.65
N ASP A 65 9.42 7.40 -5.48
CA ASP A 65 10.39 7.53 -6.58
C ASP A 65 10.76 6.16 -7.21
N ILE A 66 10.08 5.07 -6.82
CA ILE A 66 10.25 3.75 -7.44
C ILE A 66 9.59 3.73 -8.82
N ASP A 67 10.38 3.33 -9.83
CA ASP A 67 9.89 3.17 -11.20
C ASP A 67 8.69 2.22 -11.26
N TYR A 68 7.68 2.64 -12.04
CA TYR A 68 6.44 1.88 -12.26
C TYR A 68 5.60 1.61 -11.00
N LEU A 69 5.84 2.32 -9.90
CA LEU A 69 5.01 2.23 -8.71
C LEU A 69 3.57 2.64 -9.01
N LYS A 70 2.62 1.77 -8.67
CA LYS A 70 1.18 2.01 -8.83
C LYS A 70 0.50 2.27 -7.50
N GLU A 71 0.74 1.39 -6.53
CA GLU A 71 0.06 1.40 -5.23
C GLU A 71 1.02 0.92 -4.13
N ILE A 72 0.77 1.36 -2.90
CA ILE A 72 1.41 0.85 -1.69
C ILE A 72 0.32 0.31 -0.77
N PHE A 73 0.49 -0.91 -0.28
CA PHE A 73 -0.37 -1.47 0.75
C PHE A 73 0.37 -1.47 2.09
N VAL A 74 -0.25 -0.90 3.11
CA VAL A 74 0.24 -0.94 4.50
C VAL A 74 -0.75 -1.78 5.30
N ILE A 75 -0.28 -2.90 5.82
CA ILE A 75 -1.07 -3.84 6.62
C ILE A 75 -0.68 -3.61 8.08
N ASP A 76 -1.63 -3.11 8.85
CA ASP A 76 -1.57 -2.96 10.29
C ASP A 76 -2.24 -4.18 10.93
N ASP A 77 -1.46 -5.21 11.22
CA ASP A 77 -1.93 -6.51 11.71
C ASP A 77 -2.03 -6.47 13.25
N LEU A 78 -3.23 -6.13 13.75
CA LEU A 78 -3.54 -6.07 15.17
C LEU A 78 -4.26 -7.35 15.64
N PRO A 79 -4.08 -7.78 16.91
CA PRO A 79 -4.63 -9.04 17.42
C PRO A 79 -6.15 -9.23 17.33
N LEU A 80 -6.91 -8.12 17.27
CA LEU A 80 -8.39 -8.16 17.27
C LEU A 80 -8.98 -7.68 15.95
N GLU A 81 -8.37 -6.67 15.34
CA GLU A 81 -8.87 -6.02 14.13
C GLU A 81 -7.71 -5.37 13.38
N GLY A 82 -7.22 -6.04 12.34
CA GLY A 82 -6.20 -5.47 11.47
C GLY A 82 -6.80 -4.54 10.42
N LYS A 83 -5.98 -3.61 9.90
CA LYS A 83 -6.37 -2.66 8.86
C LYS A 83 -5.41 -2.73 7.70
N ILE A 84 -5.97 -2.66 6.49
CA ILE A 84 -5.19 -2.57 5.25
C ILE A 84 -5.45 -1.18 4.67
N TYR A 85 -4.39 -0.40 4.53
CA TYR A 85 -4.42 0.88 3.87
C TYR A 85 -3.85 0.76 2.48
N ARG A 86 -4.49 1.42 1.51
CA ARG A 86 -3.99 1.54 0.14
C ARG A 86 -3.64 3.00 -0.13
N ILE A 87 -2.38 3.23 -0.50
CA ILE A 87 -1.87 4.51 -0.94
C ILE A 87 -1.78 4.48 -2.46
N THR A 88 -2.42 5.42 -3.14
CA THR A 88 -2.34 5.58 -4.60
C THR A 88 -1.02 6.24 -4.99
N GLY A 89 -0.60 6.10 -6.25
CA GLY A 89 0.58 6.80 -6.78
C GLY A 89 0.54 8.33 -6.70
N THR A 90 -0.62 8.93 -6.39
CA THR A 90 -0.78 10.37 -6.13
C THR A 90 -0.61 10.76 -4.65
N GLY A 91 -0.34 9.80 -3.77
CA GLY A 91 -0.18 10.00 -2.32
C GLY A 91 -1.49 10.05 -1.53
N GLY A 92 -2.63 9.76 -2.18
CA GLY A 92 -3.91 9.62 -1.49
C GLY A 92 -4.01 8.27 -0.79
N ALA A 93 -4.34 8.26 0.50
CA ALA A 93 -4.52 7.04 1.26
C ALA A 93 -6.01 6.77 1.53
N ILE A 94 -6.40 5.50 1.46
CA ILE A 94 -7.74 5.03 1.85
C ILE A 94 -7.61 3.79 2.73
N GLU A 95 -8.54 3.62 3.67
CA GLU A 95 -8.75 2.31 4.28
C GLU A 95 -9.36 1.39 3.22
N TYR A 96 -8.63 0.34 2.87
CA TYR A 96 -8.99 -0.58 1.80
C TYR A 96 -9.80 -1.76 2.34
N ALA A 97 -9.36 -2.34 3.45
CA ALA A 97 -10.04 -3.46 4.09
C ALA A 97 -9.75 -3.51 5.59
N THR A 98 -10.61 -4.21 6.32
CA THR A 98 -10.49 -4.47 7.74
C THR A 98 -10.51 -5.98 7.96
N THR A 99 -9.51 -6.53 8.64
CA THR A 99 -9.44 -7.95 8.98
C THR A 99 -9.90 -8.14 10.43
N ARG A 100 -11.18 -8.50 10.61
CA ARG A 100 -11.72 -8.85 11.93
C ARG A 100 -11.56 -10.35 12.18
N GLY A 101 -10.96 -10.71 13.32
CA GLY A 101 -11.09 -12.06 13.91
C GLY A 101 -10.26 -13.17 13.26
N TYR A 102 -8.93 -13.05 13.27
CA TYR A 102 -8.05 -14.23 13.31
C TYR A 102 -7.51 -14.37 14.74
N ALA A 103 -8.37 -14.81 15.66
CA ALA A 103 -7.95 -15.42 16.92
C ALA A 103 -7.92 -16.93 16.73
#